data_AF-A0A1B6F335-F1
#
_entry.id   AF-A0A1B6F335-F1
#
_cell.length_a   1.000
_cell.length_b   1.000
_cell.length_c   1.000
_cell.angle_alpha   90.00
_cell.angle_beta   90.00
_cell.angle_gamma   90.00
#
_symmetry.space_group_name_H-M   'P 1'
#
loop_
_entity.id
_entity.type
_entity.pdbx_description
1 polymer ?
#
loop_
_entity_poly.entity_id
_entity_poly.type
_entity_poly.pdbx_seq_one_letter_code
_entity_poly.pdbx_strand_id
1 'polypeptide(L)'
;MERRSRSVERRHRTWSYKCKEFFRQFIAFMFSNIGIIGLVVGYTIAGSFMFIALEKDAYKSRLEEVRKIRNKTADTLWSVTCCDVFEEPMWKNIVHTELLNFQNGIVDEVLNHGYEGEKATTNRWSFSGSFLYSLSVITTIGYGNVAPRTEWGKLATIVYAIAGMPLFLLYLSNIGDILAKSFKWTYAKCHGFQGCSKCLAKYPENYPYPDGEQEQEGSQEEEEEIETEYSEEDEWSSDAGNDPQTITVPITLCLAIMVGYVCSG
;
A
#
# COMPACT_ATOMS: atom_id res chain seq x y z
N MET A 1 16.81 -10.44 -75.07
CA MET A 1 15.63 -10.34 -74.19
C MET A 1 15.81 -11.33 -73.07
N GLU A 2 16.10 -10.89 -71.84
CA GLU A 2 15.90 -11.76 -70.67
C GLU A 2 15.70 -10.90 -69.41
N ARG A 3 14.43 -10.66 -69.07
CA ARG A 3 14.02 -9.98 -67.83
C ARG A 3 13.91 -11.04 -66.74
N ARG A 4 14.90 -11.10 -65.85
CA ARG A 4 14.85 -11.93 -64.65
C ARG A 4 13.89 -11.30 -63.63
N SER A 5 12.67 -11.82 -63.58
CA SER A 5 11.65 -11.47 -62.59
C SER A 5 12.17 -11.79 -61.18
N ARG A 6 12.36 -10.77 -60.34
CA ARG A 6 12.55 -10.94 -58.90
C ARG A 6 11.17 -11.03 -58.26
N SER A 7 10.73 -12.25 -57.95
CA SER A 7 9.57 -12.46 -57.09
C SER A 7 9.92 -11.96 -55.68
N VAL A 8 9.33 -10.82 -55.29
CA VAL A 8 9.36 -10.34 -53.90
C VAL A 8 8.42 -11.23 -53.10
N GLU A 9 8.98 -12.24 -52.45
CA GLU A 9 8.26 -13.11 -51.53
C GLU A 9 7.86 -12.28 -50.29
N ARG A 10 6.58 -11.91 -50.22
CA ARG A 10 6.02 -11.21 -49.06
C ARG A 10 5.97 -12.19 -47.89
N ARG A 11 7.04 -12.22 -47.11
CA ARG A 11 7.16 -12.96 -45.85
C ARG A 11 5.95 -12.64 -44.97
N HIS A 12 5.04 -13.60 -44.84
CA HIS A 12 3.85 -13.49 -43.99
C HIS A 12 4.33 -13.31 -42.54
N ARG A 13 4.24 -12.09 -41.99
CA ARG A 13 4.57 -11.83 -40.58
C ARG A 13 3.61 -12.63 -39.71
N THR A 14 4.11 -13.64 -39.02
CA THR A 14 3.32 -14.47 -38.09
C THR A 14 2.87 -13.63 -36.89
N TRP A 15 1.71 -13.99 -36.33
CA TRP A 15 1.02 -13.31 -35.23
C TRP A 15 1.91 -13.05 -34.01
N SER A 16 2.88 -13.93 -33.74
CA SER A 16 3.88 -13.80 -32.68
C SER A 16 4.78 -12.56 -32.81
N TYR A 17 5.09 -12.08 -34.03
CA TYR A 17 5.86 -10.85 -34.21
C TYR A 17 5.04 -9.61 -33.81
N LYS A 18 3.73 -9.60 -34.07
CA LYS A 18 2.83 -8.51 -33.64
C LYS A 18 2.66 -8.48 -32.12
N CYS A 19 2.54 -9.63 -31.45
CA CYS A 19 2.52 -9.70 -30.00
C CYS A 19 3.83 -9.24 -29.36
N LYS A 20 5.00 -9.62 -29.92
CA LYS A 20 6.30 -9.15 -29.42
C LYS A 20 6.47 -7.63 -29.54
N GLU A 21 6.00 -7.05 -30.65
CA GLU A 21 6.11 -5.61 -30.90
C GLU A 21 5.15 -4.81 -29.99
N PHE A 22 3.95 -5.32 -29.76
CA PHE A 22 3.01 -4.77 -28.77
C PHE A 22 3.56 -4.87 -27.34
N PHE A 23 4.12 -6.03 -26.96
CA PHE A 23 4.72 -6.21 -25.64
C PHE A 23 5.92 -5.28 -25.42
N ARG A 24 6.77 -5.08 -26.43
CA ARG A 24 7.89 -4.13 -26.37
C ARG A 24 7.42 -2.68 -26.22
N GLN A 25 6.40 -2.27 -26.98
CA GLN A 25 5.81 -0.93 -26.86
C GLN A 25 5.11 -0.73 -25.51
N PHE A 26 4.43 -1.76 -25.02
CA PHE A 26 3.82 -1.77 -23.69
C PHE A 26 4.88 -1.64 -22.60
N ILE A 27 5.92 -2.47 -22.62
CA ILE A 27 7.06 -2.39 -21.69
C ILE A 27 7.70 -1.00 -21.72
N ALA A 28 7.99 -0.45 -22.90
CA ALA A 28 8.57 0.89 -23.03
C ALA A 28 7.65 1.98 -22.45
N PHE A 29 6.33 1.83 -22.59
CA PHE A 29 5.35 2.70 -21.97
C PHE A 29 5.32 2.52 -20.44
N MET A 30 5.34 1.28 -19.94
CA MET A 30 5.34 0.96 -18.50
C MET A 30 6.56 1.52 -17.79
N PHE A 31 7.73 1.61 -18.43
CA PHE A 31 8.96 2.19 -17.89
C PHE A 31 9.04 3.72 -18.02
N SER A 32 8.06 4.37 -18.64
CA SER A 32 7.96 5.83 -18.55
C SER A 32 7.49 6.24 -17.15
N ASN A 33 7.93 7.41 -16.67
CA ASN A 33 7.49 7.97 -15.38
C ASN A 33 5.96 7.95 -15.22
N ILE A 34 5.22 8.25 -16.28
CA ILE A 34 3.75 8.24 -16.31
C ILE A 34 3.20 6.80 -16.30
N GLY A 35 3.88 5.88 -16.99
CA GLY A 35 3.50 4.47 -17.05
C GLY A 35 3.55 3.78 -15.70
N ILE A 36 4.59 4.02 -14.89
CA ILE A 36 4.75 3.41 -13.57
C ILE A 36 3.67 3.92 -12.61
N ILE A 37 3.39 5.23 -12.63
CA ILE A 37 2.29 5.82 -11.85
C ILE A 37 0.95 5.19 -12.25
N GLY A 38 0.69 5.09 -13.56
CA GLY A 38 -0.51 4.43 -14.08
C GLY A 38 -0.60 2.95 -13.70
N LEU A 39 0.53 2.23 -13.69
CA LEU A 39 0.61 0.82 -13.29
C LEU A 39 0.20 0.65 -11.82
N VAL A 40 0.79 1.44 -10.91
CA VAL A 40 0.47 1.36 -9.46
C VAL A 40 -1.00 1.70 -9.19
N VAL A 41 -1.51 2.76 -9.84
CA VAL A 41 -2.93 3.13 -9.72
C VAL A 41 -3.84 2.03 -10.28
N GLY A 42 -3.51 1.47 -11.44
CA GLY A 42 -4.25 0.36 -12.02
C GLY A 42 -4.20 -0.90 -11.15
N TYR A 43 -3.03 -1.21 -10.57
CA TYR A 43 -2.81 -2.35 -9.69
C TYR A 43 -3.63 -2.25 -8.41
N THR A 44 -3.66 -1.08 -7.78
CA THR A 44 -4.48 -0.83 -6.57
C THR A 44 -5.98 -0.88 -6.86
N ILE A 45 -6.43 -0.38 -8.01
CA ILE A 45 -7.84 -0.52 -8.44
C ILE A 45 -8.19 -2.00 -8.68
N ALA A 46 -7.34 -2.75 -9.36
CA ALA A 46 -7.53 -4.18 -9.58
C ALA A 46 -7.59 -4.96 -8.25
N GLY A 47 -6.68 -4.65 -7.31
CA GLY A 47 -6.70 -5.18 -5.95
C GLY A 47 -8.02 -4.88 -5.22
N SER A 48 -8.54 -3.65 -5.34
CA SER A 48 -9.82 -3.26 -4.73
C SER A 48 -10.96 -4.16 -5.20
N PHE A 49 -11.10 -4.36 -6.52
CA PHE A 49 -12.13 -5.25 -7.07
C PHE A 49 -11.93 -6.71 -6.64
N MET A 50 -10.68 -7.19 -6.60
CA MET A 50 -10.35 -8.54 -6.17
C MET A 50 -10.77 -8.79 -4.72
N PHE A 51 -10.39 -7.91 -3.78
CA PHE A 51 -10.75 -8.10 -2.37
C PHE A 51 -12.24 -7.92 -2.09
N ILE A 52 -12.92 -7.04 -2.83
CA ILE A 52 -14.39 -6.94 -2.77
C ILE A 52 -15.02 -8.27 -3.18
N ALA A 53 -14.54 -8.89 -4.26
CA ALA A 53 -15.08 -10.16 -4.73
C ALA A 53 -14.83 -11.31 -3.74
N LEU A 54 -13.70 -11.29 -3.02
CA LEU A 54 -13.34 -12.36 -2.08
C LEU A 54 -13.98 -12.22 -0.70
N GLU A 55 -14.12 -11.00 -0.17
CA GLU A 55 -14.44 -10.79 1.24
C GLU A 55 -15.84 -10.21 1.50
N LYS A 56 -16.46 -9.54 0.51
CA LYS A 56 -17.71 -8.79 0.75
C LYS A 56 -18.86 -9.69 1.17
N ASP A 57 -19.00 -10.87 0.56
CA ASP A 57 -20.09 -11.78 0.86
C ASP A 57 -19.92 -12.40 2.26
N ALA A 58 -18.73 -12.89 2.58
CA ALA A 58 -18.42 -13.43 3.92
C ALA A 58 -18.56 -12.39 5.03
N TYR A 59 -18.22 -11.12 4.76
CA TYR A 59 -18.48 -10.01 5.68
C TYR A 59 -19.99 -9.74 5.86
N LYS A 60 -20.75 -9.75 4.76
CA LYS A 60 -22.20 -9.51 4.80
C LYS A 60 -22.94 -10.61 5.56
N SER A 61 -22.58 -11.87 5.36
CA SER A 61 -23.20 -13.00 6.08
C SER A 61 -23.02 -12.88 7.59
N ARG A 62 -21.81 -12.57 8.07
CA ARG A 62 -21.54 -12.35 9.51
C ARG A 62 -22.34 -11.19 10.09
N LEU A 63 -22.44 -10.08 9.34
CA LEU A 63 -23.25 -8.94 9.76
C LEU A 63 -24.74 -9.30 9.87
N GLU A 64 -25.26 -10.09 8.95
CA GLU A 64 -26.64 -10.58 8.99
C GLU A 64 -26.88 -11.55 10.16
N GLU A 65 -25.91 -12.39 10.50
CA GLU A 65 -25.98 -13.30 11.64
C GLU A 65 -26.07 -12.54 12.97
N VAL A 66 -25.21 -11.55 13.20
CA VAL A 66 -25.28 -10.71 14.41
C VAL A 66 -26.60 -9.93 14.47
N ARG A 67 -27.07 -9.41 13.34
CA ARG A 67 -28.39 -8.75 13.26
C ARG A 67 -29.51 -9.71 13.65
N LYS A 68 -29.44 -10.96 13.20
CA LYS A 68 -30.42 -11.99 13.53
C LYS A 68 -30.40 -12.33 15.02
N ILE A 69 -29.22 -12.47 15.62
CA ILE A 69 -29.07 -12.67 17.07
C ILE A 69 -29.72 -11.52 17.83
N ARG A 70 -29.40 -10.27 17.48
CA ARG A 70 -29.98 -9.08 18.10
C ARG A 70 -31.50 -9.03 17.98
N ASN A 71 -32.03 -9.21 16.77
CA ASN A 71 -33.47 -9.12 16.53
C ASN A 71 -34.21 -10.23 17.29
N LYS A 72 -33.68 -11.46 17.28
CA LYS A 72 -34.23 -12.57 18.06
C LYS A 72 -34.26 -12.25 19.55
N THR A 73 -33.18 -11.72 20.11
CA THR A 73 -33.15 -11.30 21.53
C THR A 73 -34.18 -10.21 21.80
N ALA A 74 -34.31 -9.20 20.93
CA ALA A 74 -35.30 -8.14 21.08
C ALA A 74 -36.73 -8.68 21.04
N ASP A 75 -37.03 -9.60 20.11
CA ASP A 75 -38.35 -10.25 19.99
C ASP A 75 -38.67 -11.09 21.24
N THR A 76 -37.70 -11.85 21.76
CA THR A 76 -37.86 -12.61 23.01
C THR A 76 -38.13 -11.67 24.19
N LEU A 77 -37.32 -10.61 24.36
CA LEU A 77 -37.51 -9.64 25.44
C LEU A 77 -38.88 -8.96 25.36
N TRP A 78 -39.33 -8.63 24.16
CA TRP A 78 -40.69 -8.11 23.93
C TRP A 78 -41.75 -9.12 24.37
N SER A 79 -41.66 -10.37 23.90
CA SER A 79 -42.64 -11.41 24.23
C SER A 79 -42.75 -11.68 25.74
N VAL A 80 -41.63 -11.63 26.47
CA VAL A 80 -41.59 -11.81 27.93
C VAL A 80 -42.20 -10.61 28.66
N THR A 81 -42.02 -9.40 28.13
CA THR A 81 -42.53 -8.16 28.74
C THR A 81 -44.03 -7.96 28.48
N CYS A 82 -44.54 -8.46 27.34
CA CYS A 82 -45.95 -8.31 26.96
C CYS A 82 -46.91 -9.30 27.63
N CYS A 83 -46.41 -10.35 28.30
CA CYS A 83 -47.26 -11.31 29.01
C CYS A 83 -47.62 -10.78 30.42
N ASP A 84 -48.91 -10.70 30.70
CA ASP A 84 -49.60 -9.90 31.75
C ASP A 84 -49.35 -10.31 33.23
N VAL A 85 -48.42 -11.22 33.53
CA VAL A 85 -48.12 -11.66 34.92
C VAL A 85 -46.74 -11.17 35.32
N PHE A 86 -46.69 -9.91 35.77
CA PHE A 86 -45.44 -9.21 36.10
C PHE A 86 -44.98 -9.53 37.53
N GLU A 87 -44.38 -10.70 37.74
CA GLU A 87 -43.51 -10.93 38.90
C GLU A 87 -42.10 -10.40 38.58
N GLU A 88 -41.79 -9.20 39.09
CA GLU A 88 -40.51 -8.52 38.88
C GLU A 88 -39.25 -9.42 39.05
N PRO A 89 -39.09 -10.24 40.12
CA PRO A 89 -37.90 -11.06 40.27
C PRO A 89 -37.79 -12.16 39.21
N MET A 90 -38.92 -12.75 38.80
CA MET A 90 -38.93 -13.78 37.75
C MET A 90 -38.60 -13.18 36.39
N TRP A 91 -39.20 -12.03 36.06
CA TRP A 91 -38.90 -11.29 34.84
C TRP A 91 -37.41 -10.91 34.76
N LYS A 92 -36.84 -10.37 35.84
CA LYS A 92 -35.40 -10.02 35.90
C LYS A 92 -34.51 -11.23 35.63
N ASN A 93 -34.83 -12.41 36.16
CA ASN A 93 -34.06 -13.63 35.93
C ASN A 93 -34.14 -14.09 34.46
N ILE A 94 -35.31 -14.01 33.83
CA ILE A 94 -35.48 -14.38 32.41
C ILE A 94 -34.70 -13.40 31.53
N VAL A 95 -34.88 -12.09 31.74
CA VAL A 95 -34.16 -11.05 30.98
C VAL A 95 -32.65 -11.18 31.17
N HIS A 96 -32.18 -11.42 32.39
CA HIS A 96 -30.76 -11.65 32.67
C HIS A 96 -30.21 -12.84 31.88
N THR A 97 -30.95 -13.95 31.84
CA THR A 97 -30.56 -15.15 31.08
C THR A 97 -30.50 -14.87 29.57
N GLU A 98 -31.50 -14.19 29.02
CA GLU A 98 -31.52 -13.81 27.60
C GLU A 98 -30.39 -12.86 27.23
N LEU A 99 -30.06 -11.91 28.11
CA LEU A 99 -28.93 -11.00 27.92
C LEU A 99 -27.58 -11.73 27.99
N LEU A 100 -27.43 -12.70 28.90
CA LEU A 100 -26.23 -13.55 28.94
C LEU A 100 -26.09 -14.39 27.67
N ASN A 101 -27.18 -14.96 27.16
CA ASN A 101 -27.19 -15.70 25.90
C ASN A 101 -26.80 -14.82 24.71
N PHE A 102 -27.35 -13.61 24.65
CA PHE A 102 -26.96 -12.61 23.65
C PHE A 102 -25.47 -12.26 23.76
N GLN A 103 -24.99 -11.96 24.96
CA GLN A 103 -23.59 -11.62 25.21
C GLN A 103 -22.66 -12.75 24.76
N ASN A 104 -22.96 -14.00 25.14
CA ASN A 104 -22.18 -15.16 24.74
C ASN A 104 -22.18 -15.35 23.21
N GLY A 105 -23.33 -15.17 22.56
CA GLY A 105 -23.42 -15.24 21.09
C GLY A 105 -22.61 -14.16 20.38
N ILE A 106 -22.57 -12.94 20.90
CA ILE A 106 -21.73 -11.86 20.35
C ILE A 106 -20.25 -12.15 20.60
N VAL A 107 -19.89 -12.61 21.80
CA VAL A 107 -18.49 -12.94 22.14
C VAL A 107 -17.97 -14.05 21.22
N ASP A 108 -18.77 -15.08 20.95
CA ASP A 108 -18.43 -16.14 19.99
C ASP A 108 -18.16 -15.57 18.59
N GLU A 109 -19.05 -14.71 18.10
CA GLU A 109 -18.94 -14.10 16.78
C GLU A 109 -17.73 -13.15 16.65
N VAL A 110 -17.35 -12.48 17.75
CA VAL A 110 -16.13 -11.65 17.82
C VAL A 110 -14.87 -12.50 17.84
N LEU A 111 -14.82 -13.53 18.69
CA LEU A 111 -13.61 -14.33 18.91
C LEU A 111 -13.34 -15.33 17.78
N ASN A 112 -14.37 -16.03 17.31
CA ASN A 112 -14.23 -17.13 16.35
C ASN A 112 -14.44 -16.68 14.90
N HIS A 113 -15.35 -15.73 14.66
CA HIS A 113 -15.69 -15.28 13.32
C HIS A 113 -15.17 -13.88 13.00
N GLY A 114 -14.50 -13.21 13.95
CA GLY A 114 -13.84 -11.92 13.74
C GLY A 114 -14.82 -10.79 13.42
N TYR A 115 -15.99 -10.79 14.06
CA TYR A 115 -16.93 -9.68 13.99
C TYR A 115 -16.40 -8.46 14.77
N GLU A 116 -16.41 -7.29 14.12
CA GLU A 116 -15.82 -6.05 14.68
C GLU A 116 -16.89 -4.97 14.95
N GLY A 117 -18.18 -5.32 14.84
CA GLY A 117 -19.29 -4.40 15.14
C GLY A 117 -19.95 -3.77 13.91
N GLU A 118 -21.26 -3.50 14.00
CA GLU A 118 -22.07 -2.92 12.93
C GLU A 118 -21.79 -1.42 12.70
N LYS A 119 -21.32 -0.71 13.73
CA LYS A 119 -20.96 0.72 13.64
C LYS A 119 -19.53 0.95 13.15
N ALA A 120 -18.74 -0.10 12.95
CA ALA A 120 -17.42 -0.02 12.34
C ALA A 120 -17.57 0.22 10.83
N THR A 121 -18.03 1.44 10.51
CA THR A 121 -18.09 2.11 9.22
C THR A 121 -18.90 1.41 8.11
N THR A 122 -19.69 2.22 7.41
CA THR A 122 -20.29 1.90 6.11
C THR A 122 -19.40 0.97 5.28
N ASN A 123 -19.83 -0.29 5.14
CA ASN A 123 -19.29 -1.30 4.23
C ASN A 123 -17.75 -1.32 4.16
N ARG A 124 -17.09 -1.96 5.14
CA ARG A 124 -15.61 -2.18 5.19
C ARG A 124 -15.02 -2.58 3.83
N TRP A 125 -15.67 -3.52 3.16
CA TRP A 125 -15.33 -3.98 1.80
C TRP A 125 -16.13 -3.20 0.73
N SER A 126 -16.11 -1.87 0.85
CA SER A 126 -16.51 -0.93 -0.20
C SER A 126 -15.33 -0.65 -1.12
N PHE A 127 -15.58 0.03 -2.24
CA PHE A 127 -14.51 0.40 -3.19
C PHE A 127 -13.39 1.20 -2.52
N SER A 128 -13.73 2.23 -1.74
CA SER A 128 -12.74 3.05 -1.03
C SER A 128 -12.00 2.27 0.05
N GLY A 129 -12.72 1.48 0.87
CA GLY A 129 -12.10 0.66 1.92
C GLY A 129 -11.15 -0.39 1.34
N SER A 130 -11.54 -1.06 0.26
CA SER A 130 -10.74 -2.10 -0.39
C SER A 130 -9.57 -1.52 -1.20
N PHE A 131 -9.73 -0.32 -1.74
CA PHE A 131 -8.66 0.44 -2.38
C PHE A 131 -7.60 0.85 -1.36
N LEU A 132 -8.01 1.40 -0.22
CA LEU A 132 -7.09 1.76 0.87
C LEU A 132 -6.39 0.53 1.43
N TYR A 133 -7.12 -0.58 1.59
CA TYR A 133 -6.51 -1.85 1.97
C TYR A 133 -5.44 -2.29 0.96
N SER A 134 -5.79 -2.35 -0.33
CA SER A 134 -4.87 -2.73 -1.41
C SER A 134 -3.63 -1.83 -1.47
N LEU A 135 -3.81 -0.53 -1.27
CA LEU A 135 -2.71 0.43 -1.18
C LEU A 135 -1.82 0.14 0.03
N SER A 136 -2.41 -0.05 1.22
CA SER A 136 -1.65 -0.32 2.44
C SER A 136 -0.87 -1.64 2.43
N VAL A 137 -1.33 -2.63 1.66
CA VAL A 137 -0.61 -3.89 1.44
C VAL A 137 0.63 -3.66 0.58
N ILE A 138 0.51 -2.97 -0.55
CA ILE A 138 1.67 -2.74 -1.43
C ILE A 138 2.66 -1.73 -0.85
N THR A 139 2.19 -0.78 -0.04
CA THR A 139 3.05 0.20 0.64
C THR A 139 3.67 -0.34 1.90
N THR A 140 3.31 -1.57 2.31
CA THR A 140 3.76 -2.21 3.56
C THR A 140 3.43 -1.42 4.83
N ILE A 141 2.47 -0.49 4.76
CA ILE A 141 2.00 0.27 5.95
C ILE A 141 1.23 -0.66 6.89
N GLY A 142 0.31 -1.46 6.34
CA GLY A 142 -0.41 -2.48 7.10
C GLY A 142 -1.14 -1.97 8.36
N TYR A 143 -2.11 -1.05 8.23
CA TYR A 143 -2.84 -0.47 9.37
C TYR A 143 -3.51 -1.48 10.33
N GLY A 144 -3.71 -2.73 9.93
CA GLY A 144 -4.29 -3.80 10.76
C GLY A 144 -5.81 -3.68 11.00
N ASN A 145 -6.39 -2.49 10.82
CA ASN A 145 -7.83 -2.26 11.02
C ASN A 145 -8.71 -2.98 9.98
N VAL A 146 -8.20 -3.23 8.77
CA VAL A 146 -8.90 -3.97 7.70
C VAL A 146 -8.02 -5.11 7.24
N ALA A 147 -8.49 -6.36 7.40
CA ALA A 147 -7.79 -7.55 6.94
C ALA A 147 -8.79 -8.61 6.44
N PRO A 148 -8.43 -9.37 5.39
CA PRO A 148 -9.23 -10.48 4.89
C PRO A 148 -9.34 -11.56 5.96
N ARG A 149 -10.54 -12.10 6.12
CA ARG A 149 -10.82 -13.19 7.06
C ARG A 149 -11.00 -14.51 6.34
N THR A 150 -11.36 -14.49 5.05
CA THR A 150 -11.47 -15.72 4.26
C THR A 150 -10.10 -16.29 3.93
N GLU A 151 -10.01 -17.61 3.85
CA GLU A 151 -8.76 -18.31 3.49
C GLU A 151 -8.25 -17.88 2.11
N TRP A 152 -9.17 -17.70 1.15
CA TRP A 152 -8.84 -17.20 -0.19
C TRP A 152 -8.39 -15.75 -0.18
N GLY A 153 -9.00 -14.89 0.64
CA GLY A 153 -8.58 -13.50 0.82
C GLY A 153 -7.18 -13.40 1.40
N LYS A 154 -6.85 -14.23 2.40
CA LYS A 154 -5.49 -14.31 2.97
C LYS A 154 -4.45 -14.74 1.93
N LEU A 155 -4.73 -15.81 1.18
CA LEU A 155 -3.84 -16.28 0.12
C LEU A 155 -3.67 -15.22 -0.98
N ALA A 156 -4.76 -14.58 -1.40
CA ALA A 156 -4.73 -13.50 -2.38
C ALA A 156 -3.88 -12.32 -1.90
N THR A 157 -3.95 -11.94 -0.62
CA THR A 157 -3.09 -10.90 -0.04
C THR A 157 -1.61 -11.26 -0.15
N ILE A 158 -1.23 -12.51 0.15
CA ILE A 158 0.18 -12.94 0.04
C ILE A 158 0.67 -12.79 -1.39
N VAL A 159 -0.06 -13.35 -2.36
CA VAL A 159 0.31 -13.28 -3.78
C VAL A 159 0.34 -11.84 -4.29
N TYR A 160 -0.64 -11.04 -3.89
CA TYR A 160 -0.75 -9.63 -4.24
C TYR A 160 0.38 -8.78 -3.64
N ALA A 161 0.85 -9.12 -2.43
CA ALA A 161 1.97 -8.44 -1.80
C ALA A 161 3.30 -8.77 -2.50
N ILE A 162 3.54 -10.03 -2.89
CA ILE A 162 4.75 -10.46 -3.59
C ILE A 162 4.96 -9.69 -4.90
N ALA A 163 3.90 -9.51 -5.69
CA ALA A 163 3.98 -8.73 -6.93
C ALA A 163 3.93 -7.21 -6.68
N GLY A 164 3.23 -6.78 -5.64
CA GLY A 164 3.00 -5.37 -5.33
C GLY A 164 4.19 -4.64 -4.70
N MET A 165 4.97 -5.32 -3.85
CA MET A 165 6.12 -4.69 -3.16
C MET A 165 7.21 -4.24 -4.17
N PRO A 166 7.70 -5.08 -5.10
CA PRO A 166 8.71 -4.64 -6.07
C PRO A 166 8.21 -3.51 -6.97
N LEU A 167 6.94 -3.58 -7.35
CA LEU A 167 6.27 -2.55 -8.14
C LEU A 167 6.23 -1.20 -7.39
N PHE A 168 5.88 -1.23 -6.10
CA PHE A 168 5.82 -0.03 -5.28
C PHE A 168 7.20 0.56 -5.01
N LEU A 169 8.23 -0.27 -4.82
CA LEU A 169 9.62 0.18 -4.71
C LEU A 169 10.11 0.88 -5.99
N LEU A 170 9.79 0.31 -7.17
CA LEU A 170 10.09 0.95 -8.45
C LEU A 170 9.39 2.31 -8.57
N TYR A 171 8.14 2.40 -8.13
CA TYR A 171 7.41 3.67 -8.08
C TYR A 171 8.07 4.69 -7.15
N LEU A 172 8.50 4.28 -5.95
CA LEU A 172 9.18 5.16 -5.00
C LEU A 172 10.51 5.70 -5.55
N SER A 173 11.29 4.88 -6.27
CA SER A 173 12.52 5.32 -6.92
C SER A 173 12.24 6.42 -7.97
N ASN A 174 11.25 6.20 -8.85
CA ASN A 174 10.93 7.17 -9.89
C ASN A 174 10.33 8.46 -9.34
N ILE A 175 9.41 8.37 -8.37
CA ILE A 175 8.84 9.58 -7.76
C ILE A 175 9.89 10.32 -6.93
N GLY A 176 10.83 9.62 -6.31
CA GLY A 176 11.98 10.20 -5.60
C GLY A 176 12.85 11.05 -6.52
N ASP A 177 13.17 10.56 -7.71
CA ASP A 177 13.96 11.30 -8.71
C ASP A 177 13.23 12.56 -9.21
N ILE A 178 11.93 12.44 -9.49
CA ILE A 178 11.10 13.57 -9.90
C ILE A 178 11.05 14.61 -8.79
N LEU A 179 10.78 14.19 -7.56
CA LEU A 179 10.73 15.07 -6.40
C LEU A 179 12.08 15.76 -6.16
N ALA A 180 13.19 15.05 -6.25
CA ALA A 180 14.53 15.63 -6.10
C ALA A 180 14.83 16.70 -7.15
N LYS A 181 14.47 16.45 -8.43
CA LYS A 181 14.60 17.44 -9.51
C LYS A 181 13.69 18.64 -9.28
N SER A 182 12.44 18.41 -8.88
CA SER A 182 11.48 19.46 -8.54
C SER A 182 11.93 20.30 -7.35
N PHE A 183 12.49 19.70 -6.30
CA PHE A 183 13.04 20.42 -5.16
C PHE A 183 14.26 21.25 -5.55
N LYS A 184 15.20 20.71 -6.33
CA LYS A 184 16.35 21.47 -6.84
C LYS A 184 15.91 22.66 -7.71
N TRP A 185 14.95 22.44 -8.60
CA TRP A 185 14.38 23.51 -9.43
C TRP A 185 13.68 24.58 -8.59
N THR A 186 12.85 24.17 -7.62
CA THR A 186 12.11 25.08 -6.75
C THR A 186 13.04 25.87 -5.86
N TYR A 187 14.05 25.22 -5.27
CA TYR A 187 15.09 25.87 -4.47
C TYR A 187 15.89 26.89 -5.30
N ALA A 188 16.32 26.53 -6.52
CA ALA A 188 17.00 27.44 -7.43
C ALA A 188 16.11 28.62 -7.85
N LYS A 189 14.79 28.41 -7.98
CA LYS A 189 13.82 29.46 -8.29
C LYS A 189 13.58 30.41 -7.10
N CYS A 190 13.50 29.87 -5.87
CA CYS A 190 13.29 30.62 -4.64
C CYS A 190 14.55 31.40 -4.22
N HIS A 191 15.75 30.81 -4.30
CA HIS A 191 17.01 31.52 -4.06
C HIS A 191 17.47 32.38 -5.25
N GLY A 192 17.07 32.04 -6.49
CA GLY A 192 17.35 32.82 -7.68
C GLY A 192 16.59 34.15 -7.76
N PHE A 193 15.62 34.39 -6.88
CA PHE A 193 14.95 35.69 -6.72
C PHE A 193 15.75 36.67 -5.84
N GLN A 194 16.77 36.21 -5.11
CA GLN A 194 17.74 37.04 -4.40
C GLN A 194 19.10 36.98 -5.09
N GLY A 195 19.20 37.69 -6.21
CA GLY A 195 20.45 38.23 -6.73
C GLY A 195 21.49 37.23 -7.25
N CYS A 196 21.47 36.95 -8.55
CA CYS A 196 22.60 37.17 -9.48
C CYS A 196 22.39 36.38 -10.77
N SER A 197 22.27 37.08 -11.91
CA SER A 197 22.04 36.50 -13.25
C SER A 197 23.23 35.66 -13.79
N LYS A 198 24.28 35.39 -13.00
CA LYS A 198 25.51 34.71 -13.45
C LYS A 198 25.71 33.29 -12.92
N CYS A 199 24.81 32.76 -12.09
CA CYS A 199 24.99 31.41 -11.50
C CYS A 199 24.33 30.26 -12.30
N LEU A 200 23.59 30.54 -13.39
CA LEU A 200 22.98 29.49 -14.23
C LEU A 200 23.99 28.80 -15.16
N ALA A 201 25.20 29.34 -15.33
CA ALA A 201 26.21 28.82 -16.24
C ALA A 201 27.11 27.71 -15.63
N LYS A 202 26.83 27.25 -14.40
CA LYS A 202 27.67 26.28 -13.68
C LYS A 202 26.89 25.03 -13.23
N TYR A 203 25.91 24.59 -14.01
CA TYR A 203 25.39 23.23 -13.90
C TYR A 203 26.12 22.36 -14.94
N PRO A 204 27.15 21.58 -14.56
CA PRO A 204 27.72 20.60 -15.48
C PRO A 204 26.69 19.52 -15.78
N GLU A 205 26.58 19.18 -17.06
CA GLU A 205 25.62 18.26 -17.67
C GLU A 205 25.94 16.77 -17.42
N ASN A 206 26.85 16.44 -16.49
CA ASN A 206 27.29 15.08 -16.23
C ASN A 206 27.08 14.70 -14.75
N TYR A 207 25.99 14.01 -14.47
CA TYR A 207 25.90 13.10 -13.33
C TYR A 207 26.02 11.68 -13.89
N PRO A 208 27.02 10.88 -13.49
CA PRO A 208 26.97 9.45 -13.74
C PRO A 208 25.76 8.91 -12.97
N TYR A 209 24.87 8.22 -13.68
CA TYR A 209 23.95 7.30 -13.03
C TYR A 209 24.82 6.19 -12.41
N PRO A 210 24.56 5.68 -11.20
CA PRO A 210 25.24 4.47 -10.77
C PRO A 210 24.79 3.35 -11.71
N ASP A 211 25.70 2.95 -12.60
CA ASP A 211 25.55 1.78 -13.45
C ASP A 211 25.35 0.56 -12.54
N GLY A 212 24.39 -0.30 -12.92
CA GLY A 212 24.23 -1.58 -12.29
C GLY A 212 25.46 -2.43 -12.59
N GLU A 213 26.25 -2.73 -11.56
CA GLU A 213 27.29 -3.75 -11.63
C GLU A 213 26.65 -5.11 -11.41
N GLN A 214 26.48 -5.85 -12.50
CA GLN A 214 26.47 -7.29 -12.49
C GLN A 214 27.92 -7.75 -12.29
N GLU A 215 28.20 -8.51 -11.24
CA GLU A 215 29.34 -9.44 -11.23
C GLU A 215 28.98 -10.68 -10.40
N GLN A 216 29.04 -11.83 -11.06
CA GLN A 216 29.03 -13.16 -10.46
C GLN A 216 30.48 -13.62 -10.30
N GLU A 217 30.85 -14.08 -9.09
CA GLU A 217 31.82 -15.12 -8.71
C GLU A 217 31.95 -14.97 -7.17
N GLY A 218 31.79 -15.95 -6.28
CA GLY A 218 31.85 -17.39 -6.37
C GLY A 218 32.92 -17.91 -5.40
N SER A 219 32.65 -18.06 -4.10
CA SER A 219 33.27 -19.07 -3.20
C SER A 219 32.88 -18.90 -1.72
N GLN A 220 32.26 -19.96 -1.18
CA GLN A 220 32.52 -20.65 0.10
C GLN A 220 32.55 -19.88 1.44
N GLU A 221 31.62 -20.31 2.30
CA GLU A 221 31.77 -20.71 3.71
C GLU A 221 32.69 -19.88 4.63
N GLU A 222 32.10 -19.23 5.64
CA GLU A 222 32.28 -19.66 7.05
C GLU A 222 31.24 -18.98 7.95
N GLU A 223 30.62 -19.80 8.80
CA GLU A 223 29.79 -19.40 9.94
C GLU A 223 30.70 -18.79 11.02
N GLU A 224 30.31 -17.67 11.61
CA GLU A 224 30.61 -17.45 13.03
C GLU A 224 29.45 -16.68 13.69
N GLU A 225 28.99 -17.28 14.76
CA GLU A 225 27.85 -16.96 15.60
C GLU A 225 28.37 -16.19 16.83
N ILE A 226 27.49 -15.45 17.51
CA ILE A 226 27.61 -14.99 18.93
C ILE A 226 28.45 -13.68 19.09
N GLU A 227 28.08 -12.63 19.83
CA GLU A 227 27.20 -12.45 20.99
C GLU A 227 26.67 -11.00 21.04
N THR A 228 25.50 -10.85 21.64
CA THR A 228 24.92 -9.59 22.12
C THR A 228 25.74 -8.96 23.24
N GLU A 229 26.07 -7.67 23.13
CA GLU A 229 26.22 -6.79 24.31
C GLU A 229 25.76 -5.36 23.99
N TYR A 230 24.88 -4.84 24.86
CA TYR A 230 24.33 -3.50 24.85
C TYR A 230 25.12 -2.60 25.81
N SER A 231 25.01 -1.27 25.61
CA SER A 231 25.42 -0.13 26.47
C SER A 231 26.92 0.24 26.43
N GLU A 232 27.35 1.51 26.46
CA GLU A 232 26.77 2.86 26.47
C GLU A 232 27.96 3.84 26.21
N GLU A 233 27.69 4.98 25.57
CA GLU A 233 28.40 6.28 25.62
C GLU A 233 29.95 6.35 25.49
N ASP A 234 30.45 7.02 24.43
CA ASP A 234 31.07 8.36 24.56
C ASP A 234 31.83 8.84 23.30
N GLU A 235 31.60 10.11 22.98
CA GLU A 235 32.43 11.10 22.28
C GLU A 235 33.46 10.66 21.21
N TRP A 236 33.25 11.07 19.96
CA TRP A 236 34.36 11.34 19.02
C TRP A 236 34.20 12.68 18.30
N SER A 237 34.99 13.63 18.83
CA SER A 237 35.65 14.77 18.20
C SER A 237 35.42 15.04 16.70
N SER A 238 34.99 16.27 16.44
CA SER A 238 35.13 16.95 15.16
C SER A 238 36.60 17.30 14.89
N ASP A 239 37.20 16.77 13.83
CA ASP A 239 38.19 17.54 13.06
C ASP A 239 38.24 17.19 11.56
N ALA A 240 38.26 18.28 10.79
CA ALA A 240 38.64 18.54 9.40
C ALA A 240 38.48 17.46 8.28
N GLY A 241 37.57 17.77 7.36
CA GLY A 241 37.60 17.31 5.96
C GLY A 241 36.77 18.24 5.06
N ASN A 242 37.43 19.16 4.37
CA ASN A 242 36.82 20.12 3.44
C ASN A 242 36.32 19.41 2.17
N ASP A 243 35.03 19.12 2.08
CA ASP A 243 34.36 18.73 0.82
C ASP A 243 33.43 19.86 0.34
N PRO A 244 33.64 20.44 -0.85
CA PRO A 244 32.80 21.51 -1.33
C PRO A 244 31.48 20.96 -1.88
N GLN A 245 30.40 21.26 -1.15
CA GLN A 245 28.99 21.23 -1.57
C GLN A 245 28.32 19.85 -1.69
N THR A 246 28.05 19.26 -0.54
CA THR A 246 26.81 18.50 -0.34
C THR A 246 25.65 19.49 -0.41
N ILE A 247 24.95 19.57 -1.55
CA ILE A 247 23.62 20.20 -1.57
C ILE A 247 22.68 19.22 -0.87
N THR A 248 22.74 19.21 0.45
CA THR A 248 21.67 18.73 1.31
C THR A 248 20.48 19.64 1.02
N VAL A 249 19.43 19.11 0.39
CA VAL A 249 18.12 19.79 0.44
C VAL A 249 17.84 19.89 1.94
N PRO A 250 17.89 21.10 2.52
CA PRO A 250 18.14 21.18 3.93
C PRO A 250 16.85 20.73 4.61
N ILE A 251 17.01 19.87 5.62
CA ILE A 251 15.96 19.43 6.54
C ILE A 251 15.10 20.65 6.99
N THR A 252 15.68 21.85 7.00
CA THR A 252 15.00 23.13 7.23
C THR A 252 13.83 23.44 6.31
N LEU A 253 13.83 23.05 5.03
CA LEU A 253 12.68 23.24 4.13
C LEU A 253 11.54 22.30 4.49
N CYS A 254 11.85 21.03 4.75
CA CYS A 254 10.88 20.05 5.24
C CYS A 254 10.31 20.47 6.60
N LEU A 255 11.17 20.93 7.52
CA LEU A 255 10.75 21.47 8.81
C LEU A 255 9.91 22.74 8.66
N ALA A 256 10.22 23.64 7.73
CA ALA A 256 9.43 24.84 7.49
C ALA A 256 8.03 24.53 6.92
N ILE A 257 7.92 23.54 6.03
CA ILE A 257 6.62 23.07 5.51
C ILE A 257 5.81 22.39 6.63
N MET A 258 6.45 21.56 7.46
CA MET A 258 5.81 20.87 8.58
C MET A 258 5.36 21.85 9.68
N VAL A 259 6.20 22.82 10.05
CA VAL A 259 5.86 23.90 10.98
C VAL A 259 4.77 24.78 10.40
N GLY A 260 4.86 25.15 9.12
CA GLY A 260 3.81 25.92 8.44
C GLY A 260 2.46 25.19 8.47
N TYR A 261 2.45 23.89 8.18
CA TYR A 261 1.25 23.05 8.26
C TYR A 261 0.65 23.03 9.66
N VAL A 262 1.47 22.79 10.70
CA VAL A 262 1.03 22.74 12.10
C VAL A 262 0.56 24.10 12.61
N CYS A 263 1.21 25.21 12.22
CA CYS A 263 0.82 26.55 12.63
C CYS A 263 -0.37 27.13 11.84
N SER A 264 -0.72 26.52 10.70
CA SER A 264 -1.86 26.93 9.87
C SER A 264 -3.19 26.25 10.22
N GLY A 265 -3.15 25.24 11.10
CA GLY A 265 -4.32 24.58 11.69
C GLY A 265 -4.65 25.12 13.07
#